data_AF-A0A9D9VFP2-F1
#
_entry.id   AF-A0A9D9VFP2-F1
#
_cell.length_a   1.000
_cell.length_b   1.000
_cell.length_c   1.000
_cell.angle_alpha   90.00
_cell.angle_beta   90.00
_cell.angle_gamma   90.00
#
_symmetry.space_group_name_H-M   'P 1'
#
loop_
_entity.id
_entity.type
_entity.pdbx_description
1 polymer ?
#
loop_
_entity_poly.entity_id
_entity_poly.type
_entity_poly.pdbx_seq_one_letter_code
_entity_poly.pdbx_strand_id
1 'polypeptide(L)'
;MDSKILNALSVIATSLGLAFVFNFMFFDKLIGISVVVITAILIGAVYLLGLRQQVSLRNAWWLVPLILFFAFMPGVRANEFLTFLNVCATFGLLMLFAHELIGTPTFLMRIYDYFILMTRVPFRMFGKAVSTITLLTQIHGQVKHRDVWLRVLKGVVMAVPVLVVFGILFSQADLAFSQFLTSFVDITITERMVEYVVQWLFAFVATLSFLSYIFFSKRPESNIAETSEATKSVKSIEVMVFLGLIAALFLLFIGFQVTYLFGGEANILNAGFTYAEYARQGFWELLAVAALSLLVLLASEKYAGVEGKKDKPFLVPALILIAEVGVLMVSAFKRLSLYIDAYGMTALRFYAVGFIVFLVALFILLAIKFIVLKRESFFAFGALLSLVVLLITVNLVNPDAFIARANLERYNQTGKIDLPYMSELSADAQSWKIELYKKLEGGDRGYLQMSLERQKARLEIDRADWQSANLARARAWEMLQALGI
;
A
#
# COMPACT_ATOMS: atom_id res chain seq x y z
N MET A 1 19.97 -16.33 35.11
CA MET A 1 18.88 -15.61 34.40
C MET A 1 18.62 -16.37 33.10
N ASP A 2 17.40 -16.86 32.86
CA ASP A 2 17.11 -17.68 31.68
C ASP A 2 17.48 -16.93 30.38
N SER A 3 18.09 -17.64 29.43
CA SER A 3 18.46 -17.10 28.11
C SER A 3 17.27 -16.45 27.38
N LYS A 4 16.05 -16.95 27.61
CA LYS A 4 14.80 -16.38 27.10
C LYS A 4 14.48 -15.00 27.67
N ILE A 5 14.76 -14.75 28.95
CA ILE A 5 14.54 -13.46 29.61
C ILE A 5 15.51 -12.42 29.07
N LEU A 6 16.78 -12.80 28.92
CA LEU A 6 17.81 -11.92 28.36
C LEU A 6 17.45 -11.50 26.92
N ASN A 7 16.91 -12.43 26.13
CA ASN A 7 16.43 -12.14 24.77
C ASN A 7 15.18 -11.23 24.79
N ALA A 8 14.23 -11.44 25.71
CA ALA A 8 13.04 -10.59 25.83
C ALA A 8 13.39 -9.16 26.23
N LEU A 9 14.31 -8.99 27.18
CA LEU A 9 14.84 -7.67 27.56
C LEU A 9 15.52 -6.98 26.38
N SER A 10 16.31 -7.72 25.58
CA SER A 10 16.97 -7.15 24.40
C SER A 10 15.96 -6.64 23.36
N VAL A 11 14.89 -7.41 23.09
CA VAL A 11 13.84 -7.01 22.15
C VAL A 11 13.08 -5.77 22.62
N ILE A 12 12.75 -5.69 23.92
CA ILE A 12 12.06 -4.52 24.49
C ILE A 12 12.96 -3.28 24.46
N ALA A 13 14.23 -3.41 24.86
CA ALA A 13 15.18 -2.30 24.83
C ALA A 13 15.41 -1.78 23.40
N THR A 14 15.56 -2.68 22.43
CA THR A 14 15.67 -2.31 21.01
C THR A 14 14.39 -1.62 20.50
N SER A 15 13.21 -2.08 20.91
CA SER A 15 11.93 -1.46 20.52
C SER A 15 11.76 -0.05 21.11
N LEU A 16 12.15 0.17 22.38
CA LEU A 16 12.17 1.50 22.99
C LEU A 16 13.11 2.46 22.26
N GLY A 17 14.32 1.98 21.90
CA GLY A 17 15.27 2.76 21.12
C GLY A 17 14.73 3.12 19.73
N LEU A 18 14.14 2.15 19.03
CA LEU A 18 13.50 2.37 17.72
C LEU A 18 12.34 3.36 17.79
N ALA A 19 11.53 3.31 18.85
CA ALA A 19 10.43 4.27 19.06
C ALA A 19 10.94 5.71 19.25
N PHE A 20 12.02 5.88 20.00
CA PHE A 20 12.65 7.19 20.18
C PHE A 20 13.22 7.72 18.85
N VAL A 21 13.91 6.87 18.10
CA VAL A 21 14.43 7.23 16.76
C VAL A 21 13.27 7.56 15.80
N PHE A 22 12.19 6.78 15.81
CA PHE A 22 11.01 7.05 15.00
C PHE A 22 10.45 8.45 15.28
N ASN A 23 10.21 8.77 16.54
CA ASN A 23 9.73 10.10 16.92
C ASN A 23 10.68 11.22 16.51
N PHE A 24 11.98 11.05 16.75
CA PHE A 24 12.96 12.04 16.31
C PHE A 24 12.92 12.29 14.79
N MET A 25 12.54 11.28 14.01
CA MET A 25 12.49 11.33 12.55
C MET A 25 11.18 11.88 11.97
N PHE A 26 10.04 11.65 12.63
CA PHE A 26 8.71 11.97 12.07
C PHE A 26 7.94 13.06 12.83
N PHE A 27 8.30 13.37 14.07
CA PHE A 27 7.59 14.37 14.86
C PHE A 27 7.77 15.78 14.27
N ASP A 28 6.65 16.48 13.99
CA ASP A 28 6.58 17.78 13.33
C ASP A 28 7.27 17.85 11.95
N LYS A 29 7.49 16.71 11.28
CA LYS A 29 8.32 16.62 10.06
C LYS A 29 7.58 15.96 8.90
N LEU A 30 7.82 16.48 7.70
CA LEU A 30 7.34 15.86 6.47
C LEU A 30 8.02 14.52 6.20
N ILE A 31 7.29 13.62 5.55
CA ILE A 31 7.84 12.35 5.07
C ILE A 31 8.87 12.63 3.97
N GLY A 32 10.05 12.03 4.13
CA GLY A 32 11.18 12.15 3.21
C GLY A 32 12.14 10.98 3.38
N ILE A 33 13.44 11.27 3.49
CA ILE A 33 14.49 10.26 3.69
C ILE A 33 14.36 9.52 5.04
N SER A 34 13.61 10.07 6.00
CA SER A 34 13.29 9.43 7.27
C SER A 34 12.77 7.99 7.14
N VAL A 35 11.99 7.69 6.10
CA VAL A 35 11.40 6.36 5.86
C VAL A 35 12.47 5.30 5.58
N VAL A 36 13.45 5.59 4.70
CA VAL A 36 14.53 4.64 4.42
C VAL A 36 15.45 4.47 5.62
N VAL A 37 15.72 5.56 6.36
CA VAL A 37 16.60 5.52 7.54
C VAL A 37 16.00 4.63 8.61
N ILE A 38 14.73 4.84 8.99
CA ILE A 38 14.09 4.01 10.02
C ILE A 38 13.96 2.56 9.56
N THR A 39 13.67 2.33 8.28
CA THR A 39 13.53 0.98 7.72
C THR A 39 14.87 0.24 7.72
N ALA A 40 15.96 0.92 7.37
CA ALA A 40 17.30 0.36 7.42
C ALA A 40 17.73 0.04 8.86
N ILE A 41 17.44 0.92 9.82
CA ILE A 41 17.71 0.68 11.25
C ILE A 41 16.88 -0.51 11.75
N LEU A 42 15.61 -0.63 11.36
CA LEU A 42 14.76 -1.76 11.72
C LEU A 42 15.29 -3.10 11.16
N ILE A 43 15.68 -3.13 9.88
CA ILE A 43 16.28 -4.33 9.26
C ILE A 43 17.61 -4.66 9.94
N GLY A 44 18.43 -3.65 10.24
CA GLY A 44 19.68 -3.82 11.00
C GLY A 44 19.44 -4.39 12.40
N ALA A 45 18.41 -3.93 13.09
CA ALA A 45 18.01 -4.46 14.40
C ALA A 45 17.58 -5.94 14.30
N VAL A 46 16.81 -6.31 13.27
CA VAL A 46 16.46 -7.71 12.98
C VAL A 46 17.72 -8.54 12.69
N TYR A 47 18.67 -8.01 11.92
CA TYR A 47 19.92 -8.70 11.61
C TYR A 47 20.77 -8.97 12.87
N LEU A 48 20.99 -7.95 13.69
CA LEU A 48 21.78 -8.04 14.91
C LEU A 48 21.14 -8.99 15.95
N LEU A 49 19.83 -8.88 16.15
CA LEU A 49 19.09 -9.80 17.03
C LEU A 49 19.05 -11.22 16.45
N GLY A 50 18.98 -11.35 15.12
CA GLY A 50 19.04 -12.61 14.38
C GLY A 50 20.34 -13.36 14.59
N LEU A 51 21.50 -12.66 14.55
CA LEU A 51 22.81 -13.24 14.87
C LEU A 51 22.86 -13.78 16.30
N ARG A 52 22.29 -13.03 17.26
CA ARG A 52 22.26 -13.42 18.68
C ARG A 52 21.33 -14.60 18.97
N GLN A 53 20.21 -14.69 18.25
CA GLN A 53 19.16 -15.70 18.47
C GLN A 53 19.19 -16.85 17.44
N GLN A 54 20.23 -16.91 16.60
CA GLN A 54 20.45 -17.94 15.56
C GLN A 54 19.27 -18.09 14.57
N VAL A 55 18.64 -16.97 14.20
CA VAL A 55 17.59 -16.96 13.17
C VAL A 55 18.25 -16.89 11.78
N SER A 56 17.93 -17.85 10.91
CA SER A 56 18.44 -17.86 9.53
C SER A 56 17.73 -16.79 8.70
N LEU A 57 18.49 -15.83 8.18
CA LEU A 57 17.97 -14.73 7.33
C LEU A 57 18.08 -15.05 5.83
N ARG A 58 18.67 -16.18 5.47
CA ARG A 58 19.03 -16.51 4.08
C ARG A 58 17.83 -16.54 3.14
N ASN A 59 16.68 -16.99 3.62
CA ASN A 59 15.48 -17.19 2.80
C ASN A 59 14.73 -15.89 2.50
N ALA A 60 14.87 -14.86 3.34
CA ALA A 60 14.12 -13.60 3.22
C ALA A 60 14.97 -12.44 2.69
N TRP A 61 16.28 -12.64 2.47
CA TRP A 61 17.22 -11.57 2.12
C TRP A 61 16.89 -10.89 0.78
N TRP A 62 16.25 -11.62 -0.15
CA TRP A 62 15.85 -11.09 -1.45
C TRP A 62 14.74 -10.00 -1.35
N LEU A 63 13.98 -9.94 -0.25
CA LEU A 63 12.99 -8.90 0.01
C LEU A 63 13.61 -7.58 0.46
N VAL A 64 14.78 -7.61 1.10
CA VAL A 64 15.48 -6.42 1.62
C VAL A 64 15.70 -5.34 0.56
N PRO A 65 16.26 -5.63 -0.64
CA PRO A 65 16.43 -4.59 -1.67
C PRO A 65 15.09 -3.99 -2.13
N LEU A 66 14.01 -4.78 -2.19
CA LEU A 66 12.67 -4.26 -2.53
C LEU A 66 12.13 -3.34 -1.43
N ILE A 67 12.26 -3.74 -0.16
CA ILE A 67 11.86 -2.93 0.99
C ILE A 67 12.60 -1.59 0.98
N LEU A 68 13.92 -1.63 0.80
CA LEU A 68 14.75 -0.42 0.79
C LEU A 68 14.45 0.46 -0.43
N PHE A 69 14.15 -0.12 -1.60
CA PHE A 69 13.73 0.64 -2.77
C PHE A 69 12.46 1.45 -2.47
N PHE A 70 11.40 0.81 -1.97
CA PHE A 70 10.15 1.52 -1.67
C PHE A 70 10.29 2.50 -0.51
N ALA A 71 11.10 2.16 0.51
CA ALA A 71 11.37 3.07 1.62
C ALA A 71 12.20 4.29 1.21
N PHE A 72 13.02 4.18 0.16
CA PHE A 72 13.84 5.27 -0.37
C PHE A 72 13.05 6.25 -1.24
N MET A 73 12.02 5.77 -1.95
CA MET A 73 11.28 6.60 -2.91
C MET A 73 10.57 7.84 -2.32
N PRO A 74 10.05 7.85 -1.07
CA PRO A 74 9.59 9.08 -0.41
C PRO A 74 10.65 10.17 -0.26
N GLY A 75 11.94 9.82 -0.24
CA GLY A 75 13.06 10.76 -0.29
C GLY A 75 13.42 11.22 -1.71
N VAL A 76 12.84 10.60 -2.74
CA VAL A 76 13.12 10.91 -4.16
C VAL A 76 11.97 11.66 -4.82
N ARG A 77 10.72 11.21 -4.58
CA ARG A 77 9.49 11.70 -5.20
C ARG A 77 8.70 12.56 -4.23
N ALA A 78 8.16 13.67 -4.71
CA ALA A 78 7.37 14.61 -3.91
C ALA A 78 5.85 14.32 -3.99
N ASN A 79 5.40 13.50 -4.94
CA ASN A 79 3.99 13.14 -5.08
C ASN A 79 3.48 12.39 -3.82
N GLU A 80 2.42 12.92 -3.20
CA GLU A 80 1.88 12.44 -1.92
C GLU A 80 1.21 11.07 -2.05
N PHE A 81 0.42 10.86 -3.09
CA PHE A 81 -0.26 9.58 -3.32
C PHE A 81 0.73 8.45 -3.62
N LEU A 82 1.78 8.74 -4.39
CA LEU A 82 2.88 7.81 -4.64
C LEU A 82 3.67 7.53 -3.36
N THR A 83 3.89 8.55 -2.51
CA THR A 83 4.49 8.38 -1.19
C THR A 83 3.66 7.44 -0.31
N PHE A 84 2.34 7.62 -0.29
CA PHE A 84 1.41 6.71 0.39
C PHE A 84 1.54 5.27 -0.12
N LEU A 85 1.54 5.06 -1.44
CA LEU A 85 1.72 3.74 -2.04
C LEU A 85 3.07 3.11 -1.66
N ASN A 86 4.15 3.90 -1.63
CA ASN A 86 5.49 3.44 -1.25
C ASN A 86 5.57 3.04 0.24
N VAL A 87 4.94 3.81 1.12
CA VAL A 87 4.85 3.49 2.54
C VAL A 87 4.04 2.20 2.74
N CYS A 88 2.89 2.06 2.08
CA CYS A 88 2.10 0.83 2.11
C CYS A 88 2.87 -0.39 1.58
N ALA A 89 3.60 -0.23 0.47
CA ALA A 89 4.44 -1.29 -0.09
C ALA A 89 5.57 -1.69 0.87
N THR A 90 6.21 -0.72 1.51
CA THR A 90 7.24 -0.94 2.53
C THR A 90 6.69 -1.75 3.70
N PHE A 91 5.53 -1.36 4.25
CA PHE A 91 4.86 -2.11 5.32
C PHE A 91 4.47 -3.53 4.89
N GLY A 92 3.86 -3.69 3.71
CA GLY A 92 3.46 -5.00 3.20
C GLY A 92 4.66 -5.95 2.99
N LEU A 93 5.76 -5.42 2.45
CA LEU A 93 6.99 -6.19 2.28
C LEU A 93 7.69 -6.50 3.61
N LEU A 94 7.65 -5.59 4.59
CA LEU A 94 8.14 -5.88 5.95
C LEU A 94 7.31 -7.00 6.62
N MET A 95 5.99 -7.03 6.43
CA MET A 95 5.16 -8.14 6.91
C MET A 95 5.51 -9.46 6.23
N LEU A 96 5.72 -9.45 4.92
CA LEU A 96 6.18 -10.63 4.17
C LEU A 96 7.56 -11.10 4.65
N PHE A 97 8.48 -10.16 4.88
CA PHE A 97 9.81 -10.43 5.42
C PHE A 97 9.73 -11.08 6.80
N ALA A 98 8.94 -10.52 7.72
CA ALA A 98 8.74 -11.10 9.04
C ALA A 98 8.11 -12.50 8.97
N HIS A 99 7.16 -12.72 8.05
CA HIS A 99 6.55 -14.04 7.88
C HIS A 99 7.51 -15.06 7.26
N GLU A 100 8.28 -14.70 6.24
CA GLU A 100 9.25 -15.58 5.57
C GLU A 100 10.41 -15.99 6.50
N LEU A 101 10.72 -15.17 7.51
CA LEU A 101 11.68 -15.52 8.57
C LEU A 101 11.16 -16.60 9.55
N ILE A 102 9.84 -16.70 9.74
CA ILE A 102 9.22 -17.60 10.73
C ILE A 102 8.62 -18.85 10.08
N GLY A 103 8.13 -18.73 8.84
CA GLY A 103 7.19 -19.68 8.24
C GLY A 103 7.55 -20.13 6.82
N THR A 104 6.51 -20.34 6.02
CA THR A 104 6.62 -20.82 4.63
C THR A 104 7.19 -19.74 3.72
N PRO A 105 8.05 -20.09 2.75
CA PRO A 105 8.56 -19.11 1.81
C PRO A 105 7.41 -18.54 0.96
N THR A 106 7.54 -17.27 0.59
CA THR A 106 6.50 -16.49 -0.10
C THR A 106 6.02 -17.12 -1.41
N PHE A 107 6.92 -17.78 -2.15
CA PHE A 107 6.60 -18.43 -3.42
C PHE A 107 5.68 -19.67 -3.29
N LEU A 108 5.46 -20.18 -2.07
CA LEU A 108 4.54 -21.29 -1.81
C LEU A 108 3.16 -20.83 -1.34
N MET A 109 2.98 -19.54 -1.05
CA MET A 109 1.72 -19.00 -0.52
C MET A 109 0.62 -18.98 -1.58
N ARG A 110 -0.60 -19.30 -1.17
CA ARG A 110 -1.82 -19.11 -1.95
C ARG A 110 -2.34 -17.68 -1.75
N ILE A 111 -3.26 -17.23 -2.61
CA ILE A 111 -3.83 -15.87 -2.52
C ILE A 111 -4.50 -15.60 -1.17
N TYR A 112 -5.10 -16.63 -0.57
CA TYR A 112 -5.73 -16.56 0.75
C TYR A 112 -4.71 -16.35 1.88
N ASP A 113 -3.49 -16.88 1.74
CA ASP A 113 -2.43 -16.73 2.74
C ASP A 113 -1.96 -15.27 2.80
N TYR A 114 -1.88 -14.57 1.66
CA TYR A 114 -1.61 -13.13 1.61
C TYR A 114 -2.72 -12.31 2.28
N PHE A 115 -3.99 -12.71 2.12
CA PHE A 115 -5.10 -12.04 2.80
C PHE A 115 -5.07 -12.28 4.31
N ILE A 116 -4.77 -13.51 4.74
CA ILE A 116 -4.52 -13.82 6.16
C ILE A 116 -3.33 -13.02 6.69
N LEU A 117 -2.27 -12.88 5.90
CA LEU A 117 -1.09 -12.13 6.28
C LEU A 117 -1.49 -10.69 6.61
N MET A 118 -2.17 -10.01 5.68
CA MET A 118 -2.54 -8.60 5.87
C MET A 118 -3.53 -8.38 7.03
N THR A 119 -4.42 -9.35 7.28
CA THR A 119 -5.50 -9.20 8.29
C THR A 119 -5.13 -9.76 9.66
N ARG A 120 -4.61 -10.98 9.75
CA ARG A 120 -4.40 -11.69 11.03
C ARG A 120 -3.01 -11.52 11.62
N VAL A 121 -1.97 -11.29 10.80
CA VAL A 121 -0.61 -11.17 11.31
C VAL A 121 -0.42 -9.94 12.21
N PRO A 122 -1.00 -8.75 11.92
CA PRO A 122 -0.92 -7.62 12.85
C PRO A 122 -1.45 -7.96 14.26
N PHE A 123 -2.57 -8.67 14.37
CA PHE A 123 -3.11 -9.11 15.66
C PHE A 123 -2.22 -10.16 16.34
N ARG A 124 -1.62 -11.08 15.57
CA ARG A 124 -0.66 -12.05 16.11
C ARG A 124 0.61 -11.36 16.61
N MET A 125 1.12 -10.38 15.87
CA MET A 125 2.27 -9.55 16.25
C MET A 125 1.98 -8.83 17.57
N PHE A 126 0.81 -8.20 17.70
CA PHE A 126 0.38 -7.54 18.93
C PHE A 126 0.26 -8.53 20.10
N GLY A 127 -0.39 -9.68 19.89
CA GLY A 127 -0.47 -10.73 20.92
C GLY A 127 0.91 -11.22 21.37
N LYS A 128 1.89 -11.25 20.45
CA LYS A 128 3.28 -11.61 20.77
C LYS A 128 4.02 -10.52 21.54
N ALA A 129 3.81 -9.24 21.24
CA ALA A 129 4.31 -8.13 22.06
C ALA A 129 3.84 -8.26 23.51
N VAL A 130 2.52 -8.46 23.71
CA VAL A 130 1.94 -8.69 25.04
C VAL A 130 2.60 -9.91 25.71
N SER A 131 2.74 -11.03 24.99
CA SER A 131 3.36 -12.22 25.55
C SER A 131 4.83 -12.01 25.97
N THR A 132 5.58 -11.19 25.23
CA THR A 132 6.99 -10.87 25.52
C THR A 132 7.10 -10.05 26.79
N ILE A 133 6.22 -9.07 26.96
CA ILE A 133 6.10 -8.28 28.20
C ILE A 133 5.73 -9.21 29.36
N THR A 134 4.78 -10.13 29.17
CA THR A 134 4.39 -11.06 30.24
C THR A 134 5.49 -12.07 30.62
N LEU A 135 6.40 -12.41 29.70
CA LEU A 135 7.53 -13.32 29.99
C LEU A 135 8.48 -12.73 31.03
N LEU A 136 8.66 -11.41 31.06
CA LEU A 136 9.38 -10.72 32.13
C LEU A 136 8.67 -10.80 33.48
N THR A 137 7.37 -11.02 33.49
CA THR A 137 6.58 -11.11 34.72
C THR A 137 6.54 -12.52 35.33
N GLN A 138 7.02 -13.54 34.60
CA GLN A 138 7.11 -14.95 35.03
C GLN A 138 8.39 -15.29 35.81
N ILE A 139 9.25 -14.31 36.09
CA ILE A 139 10.58 -14.47 36.70
C ILE A 139 10.55 -15.01 38.15
N HIS A 140 9.40 -15.20 38.80
CA HIS A 140 9.33 -15.85 40.11
C HIS A 140 8.24 -16.91 40.16
N GLY A 141 8.67 -18.17 40.10
CA GLY A 141 7.86 -19.33 40.44
C GLY A 141 7.94 -19.66 41.94
N GLN A 142 6.78 -19.96 42.50
CA GLN A 142 6.49 -20.48 43.86
C GLN A 142 6.72 -19.52 45.03
N VAL A 143 5.65 -19.00 45.66
CA VAL A 143 5.38 -18.99 47.12
C VAL A 143 4.07 -18.23 47.48
N LYS A 144 3.35 -18.80 48.46
CA LYS A 144 2.12 -18.45 49.20
C LYS A 144 1.68 -16.97 49.29
N HIS A 145 0.36 -16.75 49.09
CA HIS A 145 -0.57 -15.70 49.59
C HIS A 145 -0.20 -14.20 49.57
N ARG A 146 1.05 -13.80 49.37
CA ARG A 146 1.50 -12.39 49.25
C ARG A 146 1.40 -11.84 47.81
N ASP A 147 0.94 -12.68 46.88
CA ASP A 147 0.93 -12.51 45.42
C ASP A 147 -0.16 -11.59 44.86
N VAL A 148 -1.23 -11.31 45.60
CA VAL A 148 -2.32 -10.46 45.09
C VAL A 148 -1.82 -9.03 44.85
N TRP A 149 -1.05 -8.48 45.80
CA TRP A 149 -0.48 -7.14 45.69
C TRP A 149 0.50 -6.99 44.52
N LEU A 150 1.29 -8.01 44.23
CA LEU A 150 2.22 -8.00 43.08
C LEU A 150 1.51 -8.15 41.73
N ARG A 151 0.39 -8.87 41.66
CA ARG A 151 -0.46 -8.95 40.45
C ARG A 151 -1.22 -7.66 40.21
N VAL A 152 -1.74 -7.05 41.27
CA VAL A 152 -2.38 -5.72 41.23
C VAL A 152 -1.36 -4.67 40.82
N LEU A 153 -0.16 -4.66 41.40
CA LEU A 153 0.91 -3.74 41.02
C LEU A 153 1.33 -3.90 39.55
N LYS A 154 1.40 -5.15 39.04
CA LYS A 154 1.68 -5.42 37.61
C LYS A 154 0.55 -4.93 36.69
N GLY A 155 -0.71 -5.14 37.08
CA GLY A 155 -1.87 -4.61 36.37
C GLY A 155 -1.87 -3.09 36.34
N VAL A 156 -1.54 -2.45 37.46
CA VAL A 156 -1.40 -1.00 37.59
C VAL A 156 -0.25 -0.50 36.70
N VAL A 157 0.93 -1.10 36.75
CA VAL A 157 2.09 -0.67 35.93
C VAL A 157 1.83 -0.83 34.43
N MET A 158 1.10 -1.87 34.00
CA MET A 158 0.70 -2.00 32.58
C MET A 158 -0.43 -1.04 32.19
N ALA A 159 -1.34 -0.75 33.11
CA ALA A 159 -2.44 0.19 32.88
C ALA A 159 -1.96 1.64 32.90
N VAL A 160 -0.96 2.00 33.70
CA VAL A 160 -0.50 3.39 33.89
C VAL A 160 -0.11 4.08 32.59
N PRO A 161 0.73 3.53 31.69
CA PRO A 161 1.05 4.17 30.42
C PRO A 161 -0.19 4.40 29.55
N VAL A 162 -1.11 3.44 29.55
CA VAL A 162 -2.36 3.51 28.79
C VAL A 162 -3.29 4.58 29.40
N LEU A 163 -3.46 4.57 30.72
CA LEU A 163 -4.27 5.53 31.47
C LEU A 163 -3.71 6.95 31.38
N VAL A 164 -2.39 7.12 31.34
CA VAL A 164 -1.75 8.42 31.11
C VAL A 164 -2.09 8.92 29.71
N VAL A 165 -1.96 8.09 28.68
CA VAL A 165 -2.32 8.49 27.31
C VAL A 165 -3.82 8.80 27.17
N PHE A 166 -4.69 7.94 27.68
CA PHE A 166 -6.13 8.18 27.64
C PHE A 166 -6.56 9.38 28.49
N GLY A 167 -5.95 9.58 29.66
CA GLY A 167 -6.20 10.76 30.51
C GLY A 167 -5.82 12.05 29.79
N ILE A 168 -4.68 12.06 29.10
CA ILE A 168 -4.23 13.21 28.30
C ILE A 168 -5.15 13.47 27.10
N LEU A 169 -5.60 12.41 26.40
CA LEU A 169 -6.53 12.55 25.28
C LEU A 169 -7.91 13.06 25.74
N PHE A 170 -8.40 12.56 26.87
CA PHE A 170 -9.68 12.99 27.43
C PHE A 170 -9.63 14.42 27.96
N SER A 171 -8.49 14.90 28.47
CA SER A 171 -8.35 16.31 28.87
C SER A 171 -8.40 17.28 27.69
N GLN A 172 -8.01 16.84 26.49
CA GLN A 172 -8.15 17.63 25.27
C GLN A 172 -9.58 17.60 24.71
N ALA A 173 -10.28 16.48 24.89
CA ALA A 173 -11.62 16.30 24.35
C ALA A 173 -12.72 16.94 25.20
N ASP A 174 -12.50 17.12 26.51
CA ASP A 174 -13.53 17.56 27.46
C ASP A 174 -13.00 18.57 28.52
N LEU A 175 -13.65 19.73 28.59
CA LEU A 175 -13.28 20.84 29.48
C LEU A 175 -13.47 20.49 30.98
N ALA A 176 -14.49 19.70 31.34
CA ALA A 176 -14.73 19.31 32.72
C ALA A 176 -13.69 18.28 33.20
N PHE A 177 -13.28 17.37 32.31
CA PHE A 177 -12.19 16.43 32.61
C PHE A 177 -10.83 17.14 32.75
N SER A 178 -10.57 18.16 31.93
CA SER A 178 -9.38 19.01 32.08
C SER A 178 -9.32 19.69 33.46
N GLN A 179 -10.42 20.29 33.92
CA GLN A 179 -10.49 20.97 35.23
C GLN A 179 -10.31 20.01 36.41
N PHE A 180 -10.82 18.77 36.28
CA PHE A 180 -10.65 17.71 37.26
C PHE A 180 -9.17 17.29 37.39
N LEU A 181 -8.46 17.09 36.27
CA LEU A 181 -7.05 16.70 36.28
C LEU A 181 -6.11 17.79 36.82
N THR A 182 -6.34 19.05 36.45
CA THR A 182 -5.54 20.19 36.96
C THR A 182 -5.67 20.40 38.46
N SER A 183 -6.74 19.86 39.09
CA SER A 183 -6.92 19.90 40.55
C SER A 183 -6.01 18.95 41.33
N PHE A 184 -5.42 17.93 40.67
CA PHE A 184 -4.55 16.93 41.30
C PHE A 184 -3.09 16.99 40.86
N VAL A 185 -2.81 17.46 39.63
CA VAL A 185 -1.46 17.50 39.05
C VAL A 185 -1.33 18.76 38.18
N ASP A 186 -0.48 19.70 38.61
CA ASP A 186 -0.26 20.98 37.93
C ASP A 186 0.81 20.80 36.83
N ILE A 187 0.50 19.99 35.81
CA ILE A 187 1.35 19.81 34.63
C ILE A 187 0.66 20.48 33.44
N THR A 188 1.28 21.52 32.89
CA THR A 188 0.84 22.15 31.64
C THR A 188 1.16 21.23 30.47
N ILE A 189 0.21 20.39 30.08
CA ILE A 189 0.36 19.47 28.94
C ILE A 189 0.04 20.24 27.66
N THR A 190 1.05 20.55 26.86
CA THR A 190 0.86 21.16 25.53
C THR A 190 0.40 20.10 24.52
N GLU A 191 -0.44 20.47 23.54
CA GLU A 191 -0.86 19.60 22.43
C GLU A 191 0.33 18.89 21.76
N ARG A 192 1.43 19.63 21.59
CA ARG A 192 2.71 19.14 21.08
C ARG A 192 3.30 17.96 21.88
N MET A 193 3.22 17.99 23.21
CA MET A 193 3.68 16.88 24.05
C MET A 193 2.78 15.64 23.89
N VAL A 194 1.48 15.84 23.71
CA VAL A 194 0.52 14.75 23.51
C VAL A 194 0.80 14.03 22.20
N GLU A 195 0.94 14.79 21.11
CA GLU A 195 1.30 14.23 19.81
C GLU A 195 2.61 13.45 19.88
N TYR A 196 3.64 13.99 20.54
CA TYR A 196 4.91 13.30 20.73
C TYR A 196 4.73 11.98 21.47
N VAL A 197 4.03 11.96 22.61
CA VAL A 197 3.84 10.75 23.43
C VAL A 197 3.01 9.70 22.68
N VAL A 198 1.97 10.12 21.96
CA VAL A 198 1.10 9.22 21.18
C VAL A 198 1.89 8.59 20.03
N GLN A 199 2.64 9.38 19.25
CA GLN A 199 3.50 8.86 18.18
C GLN A 199 4.57 7.91 18.74
N TRP A 200 5.16 8.25 19.90
CA TRP A 200 6.17 7.41 20.54
C TRP A 200 5.59 6.06 20.96
N LEU A 201 4.44 6.08 21.64
CA LEU A 201 3.78 4.87 22.11
C LEU A 201 3.36 3.99 20.93
N PHE A 202 2.83 4.59 19.87
CA PHE A 202 2.47 3.87 18.65
C PHE A 202 3.70 3.20 18.02
N ALA A 203 4.79 3.93 17.86
CA ALA A 203 6.04 3.40 17.32
C ALA A 203 6.63 2.28 18.20
N PHE A 204 6.55 2.43 19.53
CA PHE A 204 6.98 1.41 20.47
C PHE A 204 6.15 0.13 20.35
N VAL A 205 4.82 0.25 20.34
CA VAL A 205 3.92 -0.91 20.18
C VAL A 205 4.14 -1.59 18.83
N ALA A 206 4.29 -0.82 17.74
CA ALA A 206 4.50 -1.36 16.40
C ALA A 206 5.84 -2.13 16.28
N THR A 207 6.94 -1.51 16.73
CA THR A 207 8.28 -2.12 16.67
C THR A 207 8.40 -3.32 17.60
N LEU A 208 7.83 -3.24 18.81
CA LEU A 208 7.75 -4.37 19.74
C LEU A 208 6.95 -5.52 19.15
N SER A 209 5.78 -5.24 18.56
CA SER A 209 4.93 -6.25 17.91
C SER A 209 5.67 -6.96 16.77
N PHE A 210 6.38 -6.19 15.94
CA PHE A 210 7.16 -6.70 14.82
C PHE A 210 8.33 -7.59 15.27
N LEU A 211 9.17 -7.10 16.19
CA LEU A 211 10.33 -7.85 16.69
C LEU A 211 9.91 -9.06 17.52
N SER A 212 8.91 -8.91 18.39
CA SER A 212 8.39 -10.02 19.20
C SER A 212 7.80 -11.13 18.34
N TYR A 213 7.19 -10.79 17.20
CA TYR A 213 6.70 -11.79 16.26
C TYR A 213 7.84 -12.60 15.64
N ILE A 214 8.92 -11.95 15.18
CA ILE A 214 10.08 -12.62 14.58
C ILE A 214 10.79 -13.54 15.59
N PHE A 215 10.98 -13.08 16.83
CA PHE A 215 11.84 -13.76 17.79
C PHE A 215 11.13 -14.68 18.79
N PHE A 216 9.83 -14.49 19.04
CA PHE A 216 9.05 -15.28 20.02
C PHE A 216 7.86 -16.04 19.42
N SER A 217 7.67 -15.98 18.10
CA SER A 217 6.81 -16.95 17.42
C SER A 217 7.55 -18.27 17.29
N LYS A 218 6.96 -19.34 17.84
CA LYS A 218 7.40 -20.69 17.47
C LYS A 218 7.16 -20.84 15.97
N ARG A 219 8.10 -21.44 15.26
CA ARG A 219 7.85 -21.95 13.91
C ARG A 219 6.55 -22.74 13.99
N PRO A 220 5.54 -22.46 13.14
CA PRO A 220 4.44 -23.39 13.03
C PRO A 220 5.07 -24.74 12.67
N GLU A 221 4.96 -25.73 13.56
CA GLU A 221 5.00 -27.11 13.10
C GLU A 221 4.01 -27.15 11.95
N SER A 222 4.49 -27.60 10.80
CA SER A 222 3.68 -27.73 9.59
C SER A 222 2.61 -28.78 9.86
N ASN A 223 1.56 -28.38 10.59
CA ASN A 223 0.26 -28.98 10.45
C ASN A 223 -0.21 -28.53 9.08
N ILE A 224 0.28 -29.25 8.06
CA ILE A 224 -0.50 -29.56 6.87
C ILE A 224 -1.70 -30.30 7.43
N ALA A 225 -2.67 -29.55 7.96
CA ALA A 225 -3.99 -30.05 8.24
C ALA A 225 -4.57 -30.29 6.85
N GLU A 226 -4.37 -31.50 6.35
CA GLU A 226 -5.25 -32.10 5.37
C GLU A 226 -6.67 -31.98 5.92
N THR A 227 -7.36 -30.92 5.54
CA THR A 227 -8.80 -30.83 5.75
C THR A 227 -9.43 -31.84 4.81
N SER A 228 -9.59 -33.05 5.35
CA SER A 228 -10.64 -34.04 5.11
C SER A 228 -11.30 -33.99 3.73
N GLU A 229 -10.92 -34.96 2.91
CA GLU A 229 -11.78 -35.50 1.86
C GLU A 229 -13.14 -35.90 2.46
N ALA A 230 -14.22 -35.24 2.04
CA ALA A 230 -15.62 -35.72 2.02
C ALA A 230 -16.50 -34.51 1.66
N THR A 231 -16.71 -34.20 0.38
CA THR A 231 -17.84 -34.78 -0.39
C THR A 231 -17.55 -34.55 -1.87
N LYS A 232 -16.99 -35.57 -2.52
CA LYS A 232 -16.72 -35.59 -3.97
C LYS A 232 -18.01 -35.91 -4.73
N SER A 233 -18.11 -35.32 -5.93
CA SER A 233 -18.87 -35.81 -7.08
C SER A 233 -20.35 -35.42 -7.25
N VAL A 234 -20.76 -34.21 -6.87
CA VAL A 234 -21.85 -33.50 -7.56
C VAL A 234 -21.52 -32.01 -7.52
N LYS A 235 -21.45 -31.35 -8.68
CA LYS A 235 -21.43 -29.87 -8.94
C LYS A 235 -20.46 -29.35 -10.02
N SER A 236 -19.84 -30.22 -10.82
CA SER A 236 -19.09 -29.79 -12.02
C SER A 236 -20.02 -29.15 -13.09
N ILE A 237 -21.27 -29.62 -13.20
CA ILE A 237 -22.26 -29.07 -14.14
C ILE A 237 -22.78 -27.69 -13.71
N GLU A 238 -23.04 -27.46 -12.42
CA GLU A 238 -23.52 -26.16 -11.92
C GLU A 238 -22.52 -25.04 -12.20
N VAL A 239 -21.22 -25.29 -11.96
CA VAL A 239 -20.14 -24.32 -12.23
C VAL A 239 -19.97 -24.10 -13.73
N MET A 240 -20.09 -25.15 -14.56
CA MET A 240 -20.03 -25.04 -16.01
C MET A 240 -21.19 -24.22 -16.59
N VAL A 241 -22.42 -24.47 -16.12
CA VAL A 241 -23.62 -23.71 -16.53
C VAL A 241 -23.50 -22.26 -16.07
N PHE A 242 -23.07 -22.01 -14.84
CA PHE A 242 -22.87 -20.66 -14.31
C PHE A 242 -21.86 -19.85 -15.13
N LEU A 243 -20.66 -20.41 -15.38
CA LEU A 243 -19.65 -19.76 -16.21
C LEU A 243 -20.10 -19.58 -17.66
N GLY A 244 -20.79 -20.58 -18.22
CA GLY A 244 -21.36 -20.49 -19.57
C GLY A 244 -22.41 -19.38 -19.70
N LEU A 245 -23.27 -19.20 -18.70
CA LEU A 245 -24.27 -18.12 -18.67
C LEU A 245 -23.63 -16.74 -18.52
N ILE A 246 -22.58 -16.62 -17.69
CA ILE A 246 -21.81 -15.37 -17.57
C ILE A 246 -21.13 -15.03 -18.90
N ALA A 247 -20.46 -15.99 -19.53
CA ALA A 247 -19.85 -15.80 -20.85
C ALA A 247 -20.90 -15.40 -21.91
N ALA A 248 -22.07 -16.05 -21.93
CA ALA A 248 -23.15 -15.66 -22.84
C ALA A 248 -23.65 -14.22 -22.61
N LEU A 249 -23.78 -13.80 -21.35
CA LEU A 249 -24.12 -12.40 -21.00
C LEU A 249 -23.03 -11.43 -21.46
N PHE A 250 -21.76 -11.83 -21.34
CA PHE A 250 -20.62 -11.02 -21.78
C PHE A 250 -20.56 -10.92 -23.30
N LEU A 251 -20.83 -12.00 -24.03
CA LEU A 251 -20.97 -11.97 -25.50
C LEU A 251 -22.09 -11.05 -25.95
N LEU A 252 -23.25 -11.09 -25.28
CA LEU A 252 -24.36 -10.18 -25.56
C LEU A 252 -23.92 -8.72 -25.33
N PHE A 253 -23.27 -8.45 -24.20
CA PHE A 253 -22.77 -7.12 -23.87
C PHE A 253 -21.69 -6.64 -24.85
N ILE A 254 -20.75 -7.51 -25.25
CA ILE A 254 -19.75 -7.24 -26.30
C ILE A 254 -20.43 -6.97 -27.63
N GLY A 255 -21.51 -7.68 -27.97
CA GLY A 255 -22.32 -7.41 -29.17
C GLY A 255 -22.88 -5.99 -29.20
N PHE A 256 -23.39 -5.50 -28.07
CA PHE A 256 -23.79 -4.09 -27.91
C PHE A 256 -22.61 -3.12 -27.94
N GLN A 257 -21.44 -3.53 -27.42
CA GLN A 257 -20.25 -2.70 -27.49
C GLN A 257 -19.70 -2.59 -28.91
N VAL A 258 -19.66 -3.66 -29.70
CA VAL A 258 -19.13 -3.66 -31.07
C VAL A 258 -19.95 -2.73 -31.97
N THR A 259 -21.29 -2.74 -31.85
CA THR A 259 -22.15 -1.80 -32.60
C THR A 259 -21.96 -0.34 -32.18
N TYR A 260 -21.61 -0.08 -30.91
CA TYR A 260 -21.29 1.26 -30.41
C TYR A 260 -19.83 1.70 -30.67
N LEU A 261 -18.87 0.77 -30.67
CA LEU A 261 -17.43 1.03 -30.76
C LEU A 261 -16.95 1.13 -32.22
N PHE A 262 -17.57 0.36 -33.13
CA PHE A 262 -17.27 0.38 -34.57
C PHE A 262 -18.29 1.18 -35.40
N GLY A 263 -19.31 1.77 -34.78
CA GLY A 263 -20.27 2.69 -35.43
C GLY A 263 -19.71 4.09 -35.75
N GLY A 264 -18.46 4.38 -35.37
CA GLY A 264 -17.74 5.63 -35.69
C GLY A 264 -18.15 6.86 -34.87
N GLU A 265 -17.38 7.95 -35.00
CA GLU A 265 -17.64 9.27 -34.39
C GLU A 265 -19.06 9.80 -34.68
N ALA A 266 -19.67 9.35 -35.79
CA ALA A 266 -21.01 9.71 -36.21
C ALA A 266 -22.11 9.27 -35.23
N ASN A 267 -21.96 8.16 -34.50
CA ASN A 267 -22.98 7.72 -33.53
C ASN A 267 -22.88 8.43 -32.17
N ILE A 268 -21.71 9.00 -31.84
CA ILE A 268 -21.50 9.75 -30.60
C ILE A 268 -22.13 11.14 -30.70
N LEU A 269 -22.03 11.79 -31.87
CA LEU A 269 -22.67 13.07 -32.18
C LEU A 269 -24.19 12.95 -32.40
N ASN A 270 -24.67 11.86 -33.02
CA ASN A 270 -26.11 11.67 -33.27
C ASN A 270 -26.93 11.29 -32.02
N ALA A 271 -26.28 10.88 -30.93
CA ALA A 271 -26.94 10.50 -29.66
C ALA A 271 -26.97 11.63 -28.61
N GLY A 272 -26.42 12.81 -28.91
CA GLY A 272 -26.50 14.00 -28.05
C GLY A 272 -25.61 13.98 -26.79
N PHE A 273 -24.69 13.03 -26.66
CA PHE A 273 -23.77 12.97 -25.51
C PHE A 273 -22.56 13.88 -25.71
N THR A 274 -22.09 14.52 -24.64
CA THR A 274 -20.77 15.16 -24.64
C THR A 274 -19.66 14.10 -24.55
N TYR A 275 -18.49 14.38 -25.12
CA TYR A 275 -17.34 13.46 -25.08
C TYR A 275 -16.95 13.05 -23.63
N ALA A 276 -17.10 13.95 -22.65
CA ALA A 276 -16.87 13.65 -21.23
C ALA A 276 -17.89 12.67 -20.64
N GLU A 277 -19.17 12.77 -21.04
CA GLU A 277 -20.22 11.86 -20.57
C GLU A 277 -20.01 10.46 -21.13
N TYR A 278 -19.69 10.33 -22.43
CA TYR A 278 -19.37 9.06 -23.07
C TYR A 278 -18.14 8.36 -22.45
N ALA A 279 -17.12 9.12 -22.07
CA ALA A 279 -15.89 8.58 -21.49
C ALA A 279 -16.03 8.19 -20.00
N ARG A 280 -16.88 8.89 -19.24
CA ARG A 280 -17.08 8.62 -17.80
C ARG A 280 -18.14 7.54 -17.54
N GLN A 281 -19.20 7.45 -18.34
CA GLN A 281 -20.19 6.39 -18.23
C GLN A 281 -19.66 5.09 -18.85
N GLY A 282 -19.62 4.01 -18.07
CA GLY A 282 -19.23 2.68 -18.54
C GLY A 282 -17.76 2.32 -18.33
N PHE A 283 -16.84 3.29 -18.17
CA PHE A 283 -15.42 2.97 -17.95
C PHE A 283 -15.17 2.27 -16.61
N TRP A 284 -15.72 2.82 -15.53
CA TRP A 284 -15.58 2.24 -14.19
C TRP A 284 -16.31 0.91 -14.07
N GLU A 285 -17.43 0.78 -14.77
CA GLU A 285 -18.21 -0.43 -14.90
C GLU A 285 -17.41 -1.51 -15.64
N LEU A 286 -16.68 -1.17 -16.71
CA LEU A 286 -15.82 -2.12 -17.42
C LEU A 286 -14.67 -2.63 -16.55
N LEU A 287 -14.05 -1.74 -15.77
CA LEU A 287 -13.03 -2.13 -14.79
C LEU A 287 -13.62 -3.04 -13.70
N ALA A 288 -14.82 -2.70 -13.20
CA ALA A 288 -15.51 -3.50 -12.20
C ALA A 288 -15.88 -4.89 -12.74
N VAL A 289 -16.38 -4.98 -13.98
CA VAL A 289 -16.69 -6.24 -14.66
C VAL A 289 -15.44 -7.09 -14.81
N ALA A 290 -14.30 -6.52 -15.22
CA ALA A 290 -13.04 -7.26 -15.32
C ALA A 290 -12.56 -7.78 -13.95
N ALA A 291 -12.60 -6.95 -12.91
CA ALA A 291 -12.23 -7.36 -11.56
C ALA A 291 -13.17 -8.47 -11.03
N LEU A 292 -14.48 -8.34 -11.26
CA LEU A 292 -15.47 -9.34 -10.85
C LEU A 292 -15.27 -10.66 -11.62
N SER A 293 -14.93 -10.59 -12.90
CA SER A 293 -14.64 -11.76 -13.73
C SER A 293 -13.42 -12.53 -13.21
N LEU A 294 -12.39 -11.81 -12.78
CA LEU A 294 -11.23 -12.42 -12.12
C LEU A 294 -11.66 -13.17 -10.84
N LEU A 295 -12.48 -12.55 -9.99
CA LEU A 295 -12.99 -13.19 -8.77
C LEU A 295 -13.85 -14.42 -9.08
N VAL A 296 -14.73 -14.32 -10.08
CA VAL A 296 -15.58 -15.44 -10.53
C VAL A 296 -14.72 -16.60 -11.04
N LEU A 297 -13.68 -16.34 -11.83
CA LEU A 297 -12.78 -17.39 -12.33
C LEU A 297 -12.02 -18.09 -11.19
N LEU A 298 -11.47 -17.33 -10.25
CA LEU A 298 -10.77 -17.87 -9.08
C LEU A 298 -11.69 -18.66 -8.15
N ALA A 299 -12.91 -18.15 -7.91
CA ALA A 299 -13.91 -18.86 -7.11
C ALA A 299 -14.35 -20.16 -7.81
N SER A 300 -14.67 -20.08 -9.10
CA SER A 300 -15.16 -21.22 -9.88
C SER A 300 -14.13 -22.35 -9.96
N GLU A 301 -12.83 -22.02 -10.06
CA GLU A 301 -11.75 -23.00 -9.99
C GLU A 301 -11.73 -23.73 -8.63
N LYS A 302 -11.84 -22.98 -7.53
CA LYS A 302 -11.85 -23.53 -6.18
C LYS A 302 -13.07 -24.44 -5.95
N TYR A 303 -14.24 -24.03 -6.43
CA TYR A 303 -15.47 -24.83 -6.33
C TYR A 303 -15.45 -26.06 -7.24
N ALA A 304 -14.80 -25.98 -8.40
CA ALA A 304 -14.69 -27.10 -9.34
C ALA A 304 -13.67 -28.17 -8.89
N GLY A 305 -12.88 -27.95 -7.83
CA GLY A 305 -11.98 -28.96 -7.26
C GLY A 305 -10.80 -29.33 -8.17
N VAL A 306 -10.35 -28.41 -9.03
CA VAL A 306 -9.42 -28.65 -10.14
C VAL A 306 -7.96 -28.92 -9.71
N GLU A 307 -7.68 -29.15 -8.42
CA GLU A 307 -6.32 -29.39 -7.92
C GLU A 307 -5.71 -30.75 -8.35
N GLY A 308 -6.43 -31.58 -9.12
CA GLY A 308 -5.91 -32.86 -9.58
C GLY A 308 -6.54 -33.36 -10.87
N LYS A 309 -5.77 -33.30 -11.97
CA LYS A 309 -5.99 -33.96 -13.29
C LYS A 309 -7.23 -33.52 -14.10
N LYS A 310 -6.94 -32.84 -15.22
CA LYS A 310 -7.61 -32.91 -16.53
C LYS A 310 -9.14 -32.72 -16.61
N ASP A 311 -9.72 -31.76 -15.90
CA ASP A 311 -11.04 -31.25 -16.30
C ASP A 311 -10.91 -30.25 -17.47
N LYS A 312 -10.83 -30.81 -18.69
CA LYS A 312 -11.00 -30.07 -19.96
C LYS A 312 -12.29 -29.22 -20.05
N PRO A 313 -13.46 -29.58 -19.46
CA PRO A 313 -14.67 -28.80 -19.66
C PRO A 313 -14.67 -27.43 -18.99
N PHE A 314 -13.87 -27.19 -17.93
CA PHE A 314 -13.75 -25.86 -17.30
C PHE A 314 -12.81 -24.94 -18.08
N LEU A 315 -11.76 -25.50 -18.70
CA LEU A 315 -10.70 -24.72 -19.33
C LEU A 315 -11.21 -23.87 -20.50
N VAL A 316 -12.08 -24.44 -21.34
CA VAL A 316 -12.61 -23.75 -22.53
C VAL A 316 -13.44 -22.51 -22.15
N PRO A 317 -14.51 -22.60 -21.32
CA PRO A 317 -15.28 -21.43 -20.92
C PRO A 317 -14.45 -20.41 -20.12
N ALA A 318 -13.50 -20.88 -19.30
CA ALA A 318 -12.59 -19.97 -18.58
C ALA A 318 -11.69 -19.17 -19.54
N LEU A 319 -11.10 -19.81 -20.55
CA LEU A 319 -10.28 -19.12 -21.55
C LEU A 319 -11.11 -18.20 -22.44
N ILE A 320 -12.35 -18.57 -22.78
CA ILE A 320 -13.29 -17.70 -23.49
C ILE A 320 -13.58 -16.44 -22.66
N LEU A 321 -13.92 -16.60 -21.38
CA LEU A 321 -14.17 -15.46 -20.49
C LEU A 321 -12.93 -14.56 -20.33
N ILE A 322 -11.72 -15.14 -20.26
CA ILE A 322 -10.47 -14.36 -20.24
C ILE A 322 -10.31 -13.56 -21.54
N ALA A 323 -10.60 -14.16 -22.70
CA ALA A 323 -10.52 -13.48 -23.99
C ALA A 323 -11.55 -12.34 -24.09
N GLU A 324 -12.79 -12.58 -23.64
CA GLU A 324 -13.86 -11.57 -23.58
C GLU A 324 -13.43 -10.38 -22.71
N VAL A 325 -12.90 -10.63 -21.51
CA VAL A 325 -12.38 -9.56 -20.66
C VAL A 325 -11.22 -8.82 -21.32
N GLY A 326 -10.36 -9.53 -22.08
CA GLY A 326 -9.32 -8.91 -22.89
C GLY A 326 -9.87 -7.86 -23.87
N VAL A 327 -10.97 -8.19 -24.57
CA VAL A 327 -11.68 -7.25 -25.45
C VAL A 327 -12.25 -6.06 -24.66
N LEU A 328 -12.84 -6.31 -23.49
CA LEU A 328 -13.34 -5.24 -22.61
C LEU A 328 -12.20 -4.31 -22.14
N MET A 329 -11.00 -4.83 -21.88
CA MET A 329 -9.84 -4.02 -21.49
C MET A 329 -9.33 -3.15 -22.64
N VAL A 330 -9.32 -3.65 -23.88
CA VAL A 330 -8.99 -2.84 -25.06
C VAL A 330 -10.03 -1.73 -25.25
N SER A 331 -11.32 -2.05 -25.09
CA SER A 331 -12.42 -1.08 -25.13
C SER A 331 -12.28 0.01 -24.05
N ALA A 332 -11.99 -0.38 -22.80
CA ALA A 332 -11.76 0.54 -21.70
C ALA A 332 -10.54 1.45 -21.95
N PHE A 333 -9.43 0.89 -22.45
CA PHE A 333 -8.25 1.67 -22.81
C PHE A 333 -8.53 2.68 -23.92
N LYS A 334 -9.27 2.30 -24.97
CA LYS A 334 -9.61 3.22 -26.06
C LYS A 334 -10.49 4.39 -25.57
N ARG A 335 -11.48 4.11 -24.71
CA ARG A 335 -12.31 5.15 -24.08
C ARG A 335 -11.47 6.11 -23.25
N LEU A 336 -10.54 5.58 -22.45
CA LEU A 336 -9.65 6.39 -21.63
C LEU A 336 -8.68 7.23 -22.50
N SER A 337 -8.14 6.67 -23.58
CA SER A 337 -7.30 7.39 -24.53
C SER A 337 -8.04 8.58 -25.14
N LEU A 338 -9.26 8.37 -25.65
CA LEU A 338 -10.09 9.46 -26.20
C LEU A 338 -10.35 10.56 -25.15
N TYR A 339 -10.52 10.17 -23.88
CA TYR A 339 -10.72 11.11 -22.80
C TYR A 339 -9.46 11.94 -22.49
N ILE A 340 -8.29 11.32 -22.55
CA ILE A 340 -6.98 11.99 -22.39
C ILE A 340 -6.76 12.95 -23.56
N ASP A 341 -7.07 12.54 -24.79
CA ASP A 341 -6.91 13.39 -25.98
C ASP A 341 -7.77 14.65 -25.88
N ALA A 342 -9.04 14.49 -25.46
CA ALA A 342 -9.98 15.60 -25.33
C ALA A 342 -9.66 16.55 -24.16
N TYR A 343 -9.34 16.03 -22.96
CA TYR A 343 -9.25 16.83 -21.72
C TYR A 343 -7.86 16.89 -21.08
N GLY A 344 -6.85 16.24 -21.67
CA GLY A 344 -5.51 16.15 -21.11
C GLY A 344 -5.35 15.02 -20.09
N MET A 345 -4.11 14.80 -19.67
CA MET A 345 -3.75 13.79 -18.67
C MET A 345 -4.03 14.32 -17.25
N THR A 346 -4.59 13.47 -16.40
CA THR A 346 -4.68 13.71 -14.95
C THR A 346 -4.15 12.50 -14.18
N ALA A 347 -3.90 12.67 -12.88
CA ALA A 347 -3.44 11.61 -11.99
C ALA A 347 -4.38 10.41 -12.02
N LEU A 348 -5.70 10.63 -11.93
CA LEU A 348 -6.68 9.55 -11.99
C LEU A 348 -6.60 8.76 -13.31
N ARG A 349 -6.46 9.46 -14.46
CA ARG A 349 -6.32 8.82 -15.77
C ARG A 349 -5.01 8.04 -15.89
N PHE A 350 -3.91 8.59 -15.35
CA PHE A 350 -2.62 7.91 -15.31
C PHE A 350 -2.68 6.60 -14.50
N TYR A 351 -3.20 6.65 -13.28
CA TYR A 351 -3.34 5.45 -12.44
C TYR A 351 -4.35 4.46 -13.01
N ALA A 352 -5.39 4.93 -13.70
CA ALA A 352 -6.32 4.06 -14.42
C ALA A 352 -5.64 3.29 -15.56
N VAL A 353 -4.74 3.92 -16.34
CA VAL A 353 -3.91 3.19 -17.33
C VAL A 353 -3.06 2.12 -16.64
N GLY A 354 -2.39 2.48 -15.53
CA GLY A 354 -1.61 1.52 -14.75
C GLY A 354 -2.45 0.33 -14.24
N PHE A 355 -3.68 0.60 -13.80
CA PHE A 355 -4.60 -0.44 -13.34
C PHE A 355 -5.09 -1.35 -14.47
N ILE A 356 -5.36 -0.82 -15.67
CA ILE A 356 -5.67 -1.64 -16.86
C ILE A 356 -4.49 -2.57 -17.18
N VAL A 357 -3.27 -2.05 -17.20
CA VAL A 357 -2.06 -2.85 -17.46
C VAL A 357 -1.91 -3.95 -16.40
N PHE A 358 -2.18 -3.64 -15.14
CA PHE A 358 -2.16 -4.61 -14.05
C PHE A 358 -3.20 -5.72 -14.23
N LEU A 359 -4.46 -5.37 -14.53
CA LEU A 359 -5.51 -6.36 -14.80
C LEU A 359 -5.14 -7.27 -15.97
N VAL A 360 -4.63 -6.70 -17.08
CA VAL A 360 -4.16 -7.48 -18.23
C VAL A 360 -3.06 -8.46 -17.81
N ALA A 361 -2.08 -8.02 -17.01
CA ALA A 361 -1.04 -8.90 -16.49
C ALA A 361 -1.61 -10.04 -15.63
N LEU A 362 -2.60 -9.77 -14.78
CA LEU A 362 -3.28 -10.80 -13.98
C LEU A 362 -4.03 -11.81 -14.85
N PHE A 363 -4.74 -11.36 -15.88
CA PHE A 363 -5.45 -12.26 -16.81
C PHE A 363 -4.48 -13.13 -17.62
N ILE A 364 -3.32 -12.58 -18.03
CA ILE A 364 -2.26 -13.36 -18.68
C ILE A 364 -1.69 -14.41 -17.72
N LEU A 365 -1.38 -14.03 -16.47
CA LEU A 365 -0.91 -14.97 -15.46
C LEU A 365 -1.94 -16.07 -15.16
N LEU A 366 -3.23 -15.73 -15.16
CA LEU A 366 -4.31 -16.68 -14.96
C LEU A 366 -4.42 -17.66 -16.13
N ALA A 367 -4.33 -17.18 -17.37
CA ALA A 367 -4.29 -18.03 -18.56
C ALA A 367 -3.08 -18.99 -18.53
N ILE A 368 -1.89 -18.48 -18.17
CA ILE A 368 -0.68 -19.29 -18.01
C ILE A 368 -0.86 -20.35 -16.90
N LYS A 369 -1.45 -19.98 -15.77
CA LYS A 369 -1.79 -20.91 -14.68
C LYS A 369 -2.68 -22.05 -15.21
N PHE A 370 -3.75 -21.73 -15.92
CA PHE A 370 -4.72 -22.72 -16.40
C PHE A 370 -4.13 -23.65 -17.48
N ILE A 371 -3.26 -23.13 -18.35
CA ILE A 371 -2.69 -23.90 -19.47
C ILE A 371 -1.46 -24.71 -19.04
N VAL A 372 -0.52 -24.10 -18.31
CA VAL A 372 0.84 -24.63 -18.13
C VAL A 372 1.10 -25.12 -16.72
N LEU A 373 0.98 -24.24 -15.71
CA LEU A 373 1.59 -24.47 -14.39
C LEU A 373 0.66 -25.14 -13.37
N LYS A 374 -0.66 -24.99 -13.51
CA LYS A 374 -1.71 -25.62 -12.67
C LYS A 374 -1.49 -25.53 -11.16
N ARG A 375 -0.74 -24.51 -10.70
CA ARG A 375 -0.41 -24.27 -9.30
C ARG A 375 -0.95 -22.91 -8.88
N GLU A 376 -1.73 -22.89 -7.80
CA GLU A 376 -2.25 -21.63 -7.24
C GLU A 376 -1.13 -20.69 -6.78
N SER A 377 -0.05 -21.24 -6.23
CA SER A 377 1.08 -20.46 -5.73
C SER A 377 1.81 -19.68 -6.84
N PHE A 378 1.83 -20.19 -8.08
CA PHE A 378 2.40 -19.47 -9.21
C PHE A 378 1.62 -18.18 -9.50
N PHE A 379 0.28 -18.25 -9.54
CA PHE A 379 -0.55 -17.08 -9.79
C PHE A 379 -0.49 -16.10 -8.62
N ALA A 380 -0.54 -16.58 -7.38
CA ALA A 380 -0.47 -15.71 -6.21
C ALA A 380 0.87 -14.94 -6.13
N PHE A 381 1.99 -15.64 -6.30
CA PHE A 381 3.31 -15.01 -6.34
C PHE A 381 3.49 -14.11 -7.57
N GLY A 382 3.01 -14.56 -8.74
CA GLY A 382 3.03 -13.76 -9.97
C GLY A 382 2.22 -12.48 -9.86
N ALA A 383 1.05 -12.52 -9.21
CA ALA A 383 0.21 -11.35 -8.94
C ALA A 383 0.94 -10.36 -8.01
N LEU A 384 1.55 -10.85 -6.92
CA LEU A 384 2.39 -10.02 -6.04
C LEU A 384 3.54 -9.36 -6.81
N LEU A 385 4.27 -10.14 -7.60
CA LEU A 385 5.40 -9.63 -8.39
C LEU A 385 4.94 -8.60 -9.42
N SER A 386 3.81 -8.84 -10.10
CA SER A 386 3.25 -7.88 -11.05
C SER A 386 2.86 -6.55 -10.39
N LEU A 387 2.34 -6.59 -9.16
CA LEU A 387 2.06 -5.38 -8.38
C LEU A 387 3.34 -4.64 -8.00
N VAL A 388 4.37 -5.36 -7.52
CA VAL A 388 5.68 -4.79 -7.20
C VAL A 388 6.31 -4.13 -8.43
N VAL A 389 6.31 -4.82 -9.58
CA VAL A 389 6.85 -4.30 -10.84
C VAL A 389 6.07 -3.07 -11.30
N LEU A 390 4.74 -3.07 -11.19
CA LEU A 390 3.92 -1.90 -11.51
C LEU A 390 4.31 -0.71 -10.64
N LEU A 391 4.39 -0.88 -9.32
CA LEU A 391 4.75 0.21 -8.40
C LEU A 391 6.18 0.72 -8.63
N ILE A 392 7.14 -0.17 -8.92
CA ILE A 392 8.49 0.23 -9.35
C ILE A 392 8.40 1.08 -10.62
N THR A 393 7.65 0.62 -11.62
CA THR A 393 7.48 1.33 -12.90
C THR A 393 6.89 2.72 -12.68
N VAL A 394 5.83 2.84 -11.88
CA VAL A 394 5.20 4.12 -11.53
C VAL A 394 6.21 5.06 -10.86
N ASN A 395 7.03 4.56 -9.93
CA ASN A 395 8.08 5.36 -9.30
C ASN A 395 9.15 5.83 -10.29
N LEU A 396 9.53 5.00 -11.25
CA LEU A 396 10.53 5.35 -12.27
C LEU A 396 9.98 6.37 -13.27
N VAL A 397 8.73 6.18 -13.72
CA VAL A 397 8.06 7.07 -14.69
C VAL A 397 7.88 8.49 -14.15
N ASN A 398 7.68 8.63 -12.83
CA ASN A 398 7.34 9.89 -12.18
C ASN A 398 6.00 10.47 -12.66
N PRO A 399 4.88 10.14 -11.99
CA PRO A 399 3.53 10.48 -12.47
C PRO A 399 3.36 11.97 -12.75
N ASP A 400 3.73 12.85 -11.83
CA ASP A 400 3.48 14.29 -11.97
C ASP A 400 4.32 14.91 -13.08
N ALA A 401 5.58 14.49 -13.22
CA ALA A 401 6.42 14.95 -14.33
C ALA A 401 5.89 14.47 -15.68
N PHE A 402 5.43 13.21 -15.75
CA PHE A 402 4.84 12.65 -16.97
C PHE A 402 3.54 13.37 -17.34
N ILE A 403 2.65 13.61 -16.37
CA ILE A 403 1.39 14.34 -16.55
C ILE A 403 1.65 15.77 -17.03
N ALA A 404 2.57 16.48 -16.39
CA ALA A 404 2.92 17.85 -16.76
C ALA A 404 3.47 17.93 -18.19
N ARG A 405 4.37 17.01 -18.55
CA ARG A 405 4.91 16.91 -19.91
C ARG A 405 3.81 16.66 -20.93
N ALA A 406 2.95 15.66 -20.70
CA ALA A 406 1.88 15.31 -21.62
C ALA A 406 0.88 16.48 -21.83
N ASN A 407 0.55 17.20 -20.76
CA ASN A 407 -0.33 18.36 -20.85
C ASN A 407 0.33 19.55 -21.56
N LEU A 408 1.63 19.77 -21.35
CA LEU A 408 2.38 20.80 -22.06
C LEU A 408 2.49 20.49 -23.56
N GLU A 409 2.70 19.23 -23.91
CA GLU A 409 2.76 18.77 -25.30
C GLU A 409 1.41 18.96 -26.01
N ARG A 410 0.30 18.63 -25.31
CA ARG A 410 -1.06 18.93 -25.78
C ARG A 410 -1.32 20.44 -25.89
N TYR A 411 -0.81 21.25 -24.96
CA TYR A 411 -0.93 22.71 -25.04
C TYR A 411 -0.26 23.26 -26.30
N ASN A 412 0.94 22.78 -26.65
CA ASN A 412 1.63 23.20 -27.88
C ASN A 412 0.82 22.88 -29.16
N GLN A 413 -0.03 21.84 -29.13
CA GLN A 413 -0.86 21.44 -30.27
C GLN A 413 -2.23 22.14 -30.30
N THR A 414 -2.84 22.38 -29.14
CA THR A 414 -4.25 22.78 -29.02
C THR A 414 -4.45 24.20 -28.48
N GLY A 415 -3.42 24.79 -27.88
CA GLY A 415 -3.50 26.06 -27.14
C GLY A 415 -4.31 25.99 -25.83
N LYS A 416 -4.83 24.82 -25.44
CA LYS A 416 -5.70 24.66 -24.26
C LYS A 416 -4.96 23.95 -23.13
N ILE A 417 -4.94 24.56 -21.94
CA ILE A 417 -4.36 23.97 -20.74
C ILE A 417 -5.20 24.27 -19.51
N ASP A 418 -5.27 23.30 -18.59
CA ASP A 418 -5.89 23.47 -17.28
C ASP A 418 -4.82 23.99 -16.31
N LEU A 419 -4.75 25.33 -16.15
CA LEU A 419 -3.76 25.98 -15.30
C LEU A 419 -3.95 25.65 -13.81
N PRO A 420 -5.16 25.65 -13.23
CA PRO A 420 -5.36 25.19 -11.86
C PRO A 420 -4.79 23.80 -11.61
N TYR A 421 -5.10 22.84 -12.49
CA TYR A 421 -4.60 21.48 -12.35
C TYR A 421 -3.07 21.39 -12.49
N MET A 422 -2.48 22.12 -13.45
CA MET A 422 -1.03 22.17 -13.63
C MET A 422 -0.31 22.77 -12.41
N SER A 423 -0.91 23.75 -11.76
CA SER A 423 -0.39 24.39 -10.55
C SER A 423 -0.38 23.43 -9.34
N GLU A 424 -1.37 22.54 -9.22
CA GLU A 424 -1.51 21.58 -8.11
C GLU A 424 -0.49 20.43 -8.14
N LEU A 425 0.13 20.12 -9.29
CA LEU A 425 1.11 19.03 -9.40
C LEU A 425 2.28 19.21 -8.41
N SER A 426 2.90 18.13 -7.95
CA SER A 426 3.98 18.23 -6.97
C SER A 426 5.27 18.85 -7.53
N ALA A 427 6.29 18.99 -6.68
CA ALA A 427 7.63 19.45 -7.05
C ALA A 427 8.29 18.61 -8.15
N ASP A 428 7.85 17.37 -8.35
CA ASP A 428 8.31 16.52 -9.47
C ASP A 428 8.01 17.12 -10.85
N ALA A 429 6.94 17.91 -10.99
CA ALA A 429 6.54 18.55 -12.24
C ALA A 429 7.27 19.87 -12.53
N GLN A 430 8.16 20.32 -11.64
CA GLN A 430 8.64 21.70 -11.61
C GLN A 430 9.26 22.18 -12.93
N SER A 431 10.08 21.34 -13.57
CA SER A 431 10.74 21.68 -14.83
C SER A 431 9.72 22.06 -15.92
N TRP A 432 8.62 21.31 -16.01
CA TRP A 432 7.58 21.50 -17.00
C TRP A 432 6.68 22.69 -16.67
N LYS A 433 6.44 22.97 -15.38
CA LYS A 433 5.76 24.20 -14.96
C LYS A 433 6.55 25.46 -15.35
N ILE A 434 7.87 25.44 -15.19
CA ILE A 434 8.74 26.56 -15.58
C ILE A 434 8.75 26.73 -17.10
N GLU A 435 8.77 25.64 -17.87
CA GLU A 435 8.68 25.71 -19.33
C GLU A 435 7.33 26.32 -19.77
N LEU A 436 6.23 25.90 -19.14
CA LEU A 436 4.91 26.48 -19.39
C LEU A 436 4.88 27.97 -19.03
N TYR A 437 5.42 28.35 -17.87
CA TYR A 437 5.51 29.75 -17.42
C TYR A 437 6.21 30.64 -18.45
N LYS A 438 7.26 30.16 -19.09
CA LYS A 438 7.99 30.89 -20.15
C LYS A 438 7.18 31.08 -21.44
N LYS A 439 6.15 30.24 -21.67
CA LYS A 439 5.29 30.25 -22.87
C LYS A 439 3.98 31.02 -22.67
N LEU A 440 3.56 31.26 -21.43
CA LEU A 440 2.32 31.97 -21.14
C LEU A 440 2.52 33.48 -21.19
N GLU A 441 1.45 34.21 -21.49
CA GLU A 441 1.40 35.67 -21.48
C GLU A 441 0.19 36.16 -20.68
N GLY A 442 0.17 37.45 -20.31
CA GLY A 442 -0.97 38.08 -19.64
C GLY A 442 -1.33 37.48 -18.27
N GLY A 443 -2.63 37.39 -17.99
CA GLY A 443 -3.17 36.95 -16.69
C GLY A 443 -2.81 35.50 -16.35
N ASP A 444 -2.72 34.62 -17.34
CA ASP A 444 -2.38 33.21 -17.16
C ASP A 444 -0.95 33.02 -16.65
N ARG A 445 -0.02 33.84 -17.16
CA ARG A 445 1.36 33.89 -16.67
C ARG A 445 1.41 34.38 -15.22
N GLY A 446 0.64 35.42 -14.89
CA GLY A 446 0.54 35.95 -13.53
C GLY A 446 0.00 34.92 -12.53
N TYR A 447 -1.04 34.17 -12.92
CA TYR A 447 -1.58 33.10 -12.09
C TYR A 447 -0.53 32.03 -11.77
N LEU A 448 0.18 31.53 -12.79
CA LEU A 448 1.20 30.51 -12.59
C LEU A 448 2.39 31.06 -11.78
N GLN A 449 2.76 32.33 -11.98
CA GLN A 449 3.80 32.99 -11.18
C GLN A 449 3.47 32.95 -9.67
N MET A 450 2.27 33.38 -9.28
CA MET A 450 1.86 33.37 -7.87
C MET A 450 1.89 31.95 -7.28
N SER A 451 1.53 30.94 -8.08
CA SER A 451 1.62 29.55 -7.66
C SER A 451 3.07 29.10 -7.43
N LEU A 452 3.99 29.50 -8.32
CA LEU A 452 5.41 29.16 -8.22
C LEU A 452 6.08 29.85 -7.01
N GLU A 453 5.75 31.12 -6.75
CA GLU A 453 6.21 31.88 -5.57
C GLU A 453 5.74 31.22 -4.27
N ARG A 454 4.44 30.86 -4.20
CA ARG A 454 3.89 30.15 -3.04
C ARG A 454 4.57 28.80 -2.83
N GLN A 455 4.87 28.08 -3.91
CA GLN A 455 5.59 26.81 -3.83
C GLN A 455 7.03 27.01 -3.33
N LYS A 456 7.74 28.04 -3.83
CA LYS A 456 9.09 28.38 -3.36
C LYS A 456 9.12 28.67 -1.85
N ALA A 457 8.19 29.49 -1.36
CA ALA A 457 8.10 29.83 0.05
C ALA A 457 7.85 28.59 0.94
N ARG A 458 6.99 27.65 0.50
CA ARG A 458 6.78 26.37 1.20
C ARG A 458 8.05 25.52 1.24
N LEU A 459 8.73 25.39 0.09
CA LEU A 459 9.97 24.60 -0.02
C LEU A 459 11.11 25.17 0.83
N GLU A 460 11.15 26.48 1.06
CA GLU A 460 12.14 27.12 1.92
C GLU A 460 11.93 26.77 3.40
N ILE A 461 10.67 26.70 3.86
CA ILE A 461 10.32 26.24 5.21
C ILE A 461 10.68 24.76 5.38
N ASP A 462 10.30 23.93 4.41
CA ASP A 462 10.47 22.47 4.47
C ASP A 462 11.94 22.01 4.49
N ARG A 463 12.87 22.87 4.07
CA ARG A 463 14.32 22.56 3.96
C ARG A 463 15.04 22.58 5.31
N ALA A 464 14.42 23.12 6.36
CA ALA A 464 15.07 23.27 7.66
C ALA A 464 15.49 21.93 8.28
N ASP A 465 14.72 20.86 8.03
CA ASP A 465 14.97 19.53 8.56
C ASP A 465 15.58 18.59 7.51
N TRP A 466 16.69 17.94 7.86
CA TRP A 466 17.31 16.96 6.96
C TRP A 466 16.49 15.65 6.86
N GLN A 467 15.65 15.36 7.86
CA GLN A 467 14.82 14.15 7.91
C GLN A 467 13.70 14.17 6.85
N SER A 468 13.21 15.36 6.51
CA SER A 468 12.23 15.62 5.45
C SER A 468 12.89 15.81 4.08
N ALA A 469 14.22 15.62 3.98
CA ALA A 469 14.95 15.79 2.73
C ALA A 469 14.33 14.97 1.61
N ASN A 470 14.09 15.65 0.50
CA ASN A 470 13.45 15.09 -0.69
C ASN A 470 14.11 15.67 -1.94
N LEU A 471 14.58 14.80 -2.83
CA LEU A 471 15.35 15.19 -4.02
C LEU A 471 14.54 16.05 -4.99
N ALA A 472 13.27 15.70 -5.24
CA ALA A 472 12.40 16.47 -6.12
C ALA A 472 12.13 17.88 -5.54
N ARG A 473 11.87 17.98 -4.24
CA ARG A 473 11.71 19.27 -3.54
C ARG A 473 12.97 20.14 -3.62
N ALA A 474 14.14 19.55 -3.37
CA ALA A 474 15.42 20.27 -3.44
C ALA A 474 15.70 20.82 -4.85
N ARG A 475 15.54 19.99 -5.88
CA ARG A 475 15.71 20.41 -7.28
C ARG A 475 14.70 21.49 -7.67
N ALA A 476 13.44 21.35 -7.25
CA ALA A 476 12.41 22.33 -7.57
C ALA A 476 12.74 23.71 -6.98
N TRP A 477 13.24 23.75 -5.74
CA TRP A 477 13.66 24.99 -5.10
C TRP A 477 14.84 25.65 -5.84
N GLU A 478 15.87 24.88 -6.22
CA GLU A 478 17.01 25.40 -7.01
C GLU A 478 16.56 25.99 -8.35
N MET A 479 15.65 25.30 -9.04
CA MET A 479 15.08 25.78 -10.31
C MET A 479 14.28 27.08 -10.14
N LEU A 480 13.50 27.19 -9.05
CA LEU A 480 12.73 28.39 -8.73
C LEU A 480 13.64 29.56 -8.36
N GLN A 481 14.70 29.31 -7.60
CA GLN A 481 15.71 30.31 -7.26
C GLN A 481 16.41 30.85 -8.52
N ALA A 482 16.79 29.96 -9.44
CA ALA A 482 17.42 30.32 -10.71
C ALA A 482 16.48 31.11 -11.64
N LEU A 483 15.16 30.95 -11.50
CA LEU A 483 14.17 31.70 -12.28
C LEU A 483 14.03 33.16 -11.83
N GLY A 484 14.55 33.51 -10.65
CA GLY A 484 14.53 34.89 -10.12
C GLY A 484 13.15 35.36 -9.65
N ILE A 485 12.23 34.41 -9.41
CA ILE A 485 10.89 34.66 -8.86
C ILE A 485 10.88 34.28 -7.38
#